data_AF-A0A0G4AMH7-F1
#
_entry.id   AF-A0A0G4AMH7-F1
#
_cell.length_a   1.000
_cell.length_b   1.000
_cell.length_c   1.000
_cell.angle_alpha   90.00
_cell.angle_beta   90.00
_cell.angle_gamma   90.00
#
_symmetry.space_group_name_H-M   'P 1'
#
loop_
_entity.id
_entity.type
_entity.pdbx_description
1 polymer ?
#
loop_
_entity_poly.entity_id
_entity_poly.type
_entity_poly.pdbx_seq_one_letter_code
_entity_poly.pdbx_strand_id
1 'polypeptide(L)'
;MASLRRALISAQRILKYTASPNRIHISPSPSSQPQTLFCPQYGWVSRFSTTTQPMDIDLSSEESKRRLFNRLLYRSKQRGFLELDLVLGKWVEKHIHSMDENGIKALVDVLDLENPDLWKWLTGQEPAPEAVNGNPVFISIHKKVLSNLDNHASPETRAVAGQPWVRGWDDFKKGRDSPITGNQ
;
A
#
# COMPACT_ATOMS: atom_id res chain seq x y z
N MET A 1 42.83 -36.91 1.85
CA MET A 1 43.33 -35.89 0.90
C MET A 1 42.15 -35.11 0.35
N ALA A 2 41.91 -33.90 0.83
CA ALA A 2 40.74 -33.09 0.52
C ALA A 2 40.91 -32.35 -0.82
N SER A 3 39.89 -32.40 -1.69
CA SER A 3 39.90 -31.75 -3.00
C SER A 3 39.33 -30.33 -2.92
N LEU A 4 40.16 -29.34 -3.24
CA LEU A 4 39.78 -27.93 -3.35
C LEU A 4 39.24 -27.66 -4.77
N ARG A 5 37.94 -27.35 -4.89
CA ARG A 5 37.35 -26.87 -6.15
C ARG A 5 37.44 -25.35 -6.20
N ARG A 6 38.30 -24.83 -7.09
CA ARG A 6 38.38 -23.41 -7.47
C ARG A 6 37.25 -23.09 -8.44
N ALA A 7 36.45 -22.07 -8.14
CA ALA A 7 35.50 -21.47 -9.07
C ALA A 7 36.01 -20.07 -9.48
N LEU A 8 36.17 -19.85 -10.78
CA LEU A 8 36.51 -18.57 -11.39
C LEU A 8 35.22 -17.80 -11.69
N ILE A 9 35.04 -16.65 -11.06
CA ILE A 9 33.94 -15.72 -11.36
C ILE A 9 34.44 -14.78 -12.47
N SER A 10 33.87 -14.93 -13.66
CA SER A 10 34.10 -13.98 -14.76
C SER A 10 33.22 -12.75 -14.57
N ALA A 11 33.83 -11.59 -14.36
CA ALA A 11 33.16 -10.29 -14.30
C ALA A 11 33.29 -9.59 -15.66
N GLN A 12 32.19 -9.47 -16.40
CA GLN A 12 32.17 -8.64 -17.61
C GLN A 12 31.73 -7.23 -17.24
N ARG A 13 32.72 -6.34 -17.13
CA ARG A 13 32.56 -4.89 -16.95
C ARG A 13 32.51 -4.25 -18.33
N ILE A 14 31.32 -3.90 -18.81
CA ILE A 14 31.17 -3.14 -20.07
C ILE A 14 31.22 -1.65 -19.74
N LEU A 15 32.37 -1.05 -20.05
CA LEU A 15 32.53 0.39 -20.27
C LEU A 15 32.20 0.69 -21.74
N LYS A 16 31.33 1.67 -22.03
CA LYS A 16 31.45 2.49 -23.24
C LYS A 16 31.03 3.93 -22.98
N TYR A 17 31.84 4.80 -23.57
CA TYR A 17 31.99 6.25 -23.41
C TYR A 17 31.17 7.06 -24.43
N THR A 18 31.05 8.37 -24.10
CA THR A 18 31.00 9.58 -24.96
C THR A 18 29.82 9.83 -25.91
N ALA A 19 29.16 10.98 -25.76
CA ALA A 19 29.31 12.12 -26.70
C ALA A 19 28.60 13.39 -26.19
N SER A 20 29.25 14.53 -26.43
CA SER A 20 28.88 15.92 -26.12
C SER A 20 27.70 16.43 -26.98
N PRO A 21 26.91 17.42 -26.51
CA PRO A 21 25.95 18.12 -27.35
C PRO A 21 26.58 19.39 -27.95
N ASN A 22 26.35 19.65 -29.24
CA ASN A 22 26.32 21.04 -29.69
C ASN A 22 25.24 21.29 -30.73
N ARG A 23 24.56 22.41 -30.48
CA ARG A 23 23.37 22.97 -31.10
C ARG A 23 23.80 23.93 -32.22
N ILE A 24 23.00 24.07 -33.29
CA ILE A 24 22.52 25.35 -33.88
C ILE A 24 21.72 25.11 -35.19
N HIS A 25 20.47 25.60 -35.15
CA HIS A 25 19.60 26.25 -36.15
C HIS A 25 19.24 25.61 -37.52
N ILE A 26 17.93 25.64 -37.85
CA ILE A 26 17.23 26.52 -38.84
C ILE A 26 15.89 25.84 -39.25
N SER A 27 14.78 26.58 -39.12
CA SER A 27 13.46 26.34 -39.76
C SER A 27 13.32 27.24 -41.01
N PRO A 28 12.29 27.18 -41.90
CA PRO A 28 11.01 26.43 -41.87
C PRO A 28 10.53 25.82 -43.23
N SER A 29 9.35 25.19 -43.17
CA SER A 29 8.25 25.14 -44.17
C SER A 29 7.80 23.75 -44.68
N PRO A 30 6.47 23.56 -44.93
CA PRO A 30 5.85 22.24 -45.03
C PRO A 30 5.49 21.87 -46.48
N SER A 31 5.77 20.63 -46.88
CA SER A 31 5.19 20.04 -48.10
C SER A 31 4.75 18.61 -47.83
N SER A 32 3.45 18.42 -47.99
CA SER A 32 2.67 17.19 -48.13
C SER A 32 3.37 16.05 -48.88
N GLN A 33 3.41 14.85 -48.28
CA GLN A 33 2.76 13.61 -48.78
C GLN A 33 3.07 12.38 -47.88
N PRO A 34 2.20 11.36 -47.85
CA PRO A 34 2.28 10.25 -46.89
C PRO A 34 3.15 9.12 -47.44
N GLN A 35 4.18 8.72 -46.70
CA GLN A 35 4.88 7.46 -46.95
C GLN A 35 4.64 6.51 -45.79
N THR A 36 3.91 5.44 -46.11
CA THR A 36 3.63 4.30 -45.27
C THR A 36 4.92 3.57 -44.96
N LEU A 37 5.51 3.82 -43.79
CA LEU A 37 6.56 2.98 -43.25
C LEU A 37 5.91 1.87 -42.43
N PHE A 38 5.89 0.68 -43.03
CA PHE A 38 5.72 -0.61 -42.36
C PHE A 38 6.67 -0.66 -41.16
N CYS A 39 6.14 -0.44 -39.97
CA CYS A 39 6.82 -0.72 -38.72
C CYS A 39 6.65 -2.22 -38.42
N PRO A 40 7.72 -3.01 -38.27
CA PRO A 40 7.59 -4.41 -37.91
C PRO A 40 7.04 -4.49 -36.48
N GLN A 41 5.88 -5.14 -36.35
CA GLN A 41 5.26 -5.51 -35.09
C GLN A 41 6.11 -6.57 -34.38
N TYR A 42 7.23 -6.17 -33.78
CA TYR A 42 7.78 -6.92 -32.66
C TYR A 42 6.94 -6.51 -31.45
N GLY A 43 6.04 -7.40 -31.05
CA GLY A 43 5.06 -7.19 -29.99
C GLY A 43 5.71 -6.72 -28.69
N TRP A 44 5.75 -5.40 -28.51
CA TRP A 44 5.74 -4.80 -27.19
C TRP A 44 4.37 -5.12 -26.60
N VAL A 45 4.27 -6.23 -25.89
CA VAL A 45 3.15 -6.45 -24.98
C VAL A 45 3.22 -5.35 -23.94
N SER A 46 2.43 -4.30 -24.12
CA SER A 46 2.18 -3.32 -23.09
C SER A 46 1.31 -4.02 -22.05
N ARG A 47 1.95 -4.81 -21.19
CA ARG A 47 1.29 -5.61 -20.16
C ARG A 47 1.20 -4.84 -18.84
N PHE A 48 0.99 -3.54 -18.93
CA PHE A 48 0.75 -2.69 -17.76
C PHE A 48 -0.51 -1.84 -18.00
N SER A 49 -1.60 -2.49 -18.43
CA SER A 49 -2.92 -1.96 -18.12
C SER A 49 -3.22 -2.35 -16.68
N THR A 50 -3.04 -1.42 -15.75
CA THR A 50 -3.74 -1.44 -14.47
C THR A 50 -5.21 -1.20 -14.75
N THR A 51 -5.90 -2.22 -15.28
CA THR A 51 -7.34 -2.21 -15.24
C THR A 51 -7.70 -2.45 -13.78
N THR A 52 -8.16 -1.40 -13.11
CA THR A 52 -8.93 -1.48 -11.87
C THR A 52 -10.17 -2.30 -12.20
N GLN A 53 -10.03 -3.62 -12.21
CA GLN A 53 -11.14 -4.51 -12.47
C GLN A 53 -12.11 -4.32 -11.31
N PRO A 54 -13.37 -3.95 -11.56
CA PRO A 54 -14.41 -4.07 -10.55
C PRO A 54 -14.33 -5.49 -10.00
N MET A 55 -14.24 -5.62 -8.68
CA MET A 55 -14.36 -6.93 -8.06
C MET A 55 -15.76 -7.45 -8.39
N ASP A 56 -15.86 -8.40 -9.32
CA ASP A 56 -17.11 -9.11 -9.57
C ASP A 56 -17.45 -9.92 -8.32
N ILE A 57 -18.37 -9.39 -7.52
CA ILE A 57 -18.89 -10.03 -6.31
C ILE A 57 -19.93 -11.06 -6.78
N ASP A 58 -19.47 -12.27 -7.09
CA ASP A 58 -20.35 -13.40 -7.39
C ASP A 58 -20.73 -14.13 -6.10
N LEU A 59 -21.93 -13.85 -5.59
CA LEU A 59 -22.55 -14.57 -4.48
C LEU A 59 -23.54 -15.66 -4.93
N SER A 60 -23.64 -15.96 -6.22
CA SER A 60 -24.63 -16.90 -6.75
C SER A 60 -24.36 -18.36 -6.33
N SER A 61 -23.09 -18.71 -6.11
CA SER A 61 -22.67 -20.05 -5.69
C SER A 61 -21.96 -20.01 -4.34
N GLU A 62 -22.22 -21.02 -3.51
CA GLU A 62 -21.55 -21.18 -2.20
C GLU A 62 -20.02 -21.31 -2.36
N GLU A 63 -19.56 -21.91 -3.45
CA GLU A 63 -18.15 -22.05 -3.76
C GLU A 63 -17.50 -20.72 -4.15
N SER A 64 -18.17 -19.90 -4.99
CA SER A 64 -17.72 -18.53 -5.32
C SER A 64 -17.62 -17.68 -4.06
N LYS A 65 -18.63 -17.73 -3.19
CA LYS A 65 -18.66 -17.02 -1.91
C LYS A 65 -17.50 -17.41 -1.00
N ARG A 66 -17.23 -18.71 -0.84
CA ARG A 66 -16.09 -19.21 -0.04
C ARG A 66 -14.75 -18.71 -0.58
N ARG A 67 -14.55 -18.75 -1.90
CA ARG A 67 -13.31 -18.24 -2.54
C ARG A 67 -13.14 -16.75 -2.32
N LEU A 68 -14.20 -15.97 -2.48
CA LEU A 68 -14.20 -14.53 -2.20
C LEU A 68 -13.83 -14.25 -0.74
N PHE A 69 -14.45 -14.97 0.20
CA PHE A 69 -14.20 -14.77 1.63
C PHE A 69 -12.77 -15.12 2.02
N ASN A 70 -12.24 -16.23 1.53
CA ASN A 70 -10.86 -16.62 1.76
C ASN A 70 -9.88 -15.59 1.18
N ARG A 71 -10.17 -15.04 0.00
CA ARG A 71 -9.36 -13.98 -0.62
C ARG A 71 -9.35 -12.70 0.20
N LEU A 72 -10.51 -12.25 0.68
CA LEU A 72 -10.62 -11.04 1.52
C LEU A 72 -9.94 -11.23 2.87
N LEU A 73 -10.15 -12.38 3.51
CA LEU A 73 -9.50 -12.71 4.77
C LEU A 73 -7.98 -12.74 4.62
N TYR A 74 -7.46 -13.36 3.56
CA TYR A 74 -6.04 -13.36 3.25
C TYR A 74 -5.50 -11.94 3.03
N ARG A 75 -6.16 -11.13 2.19
CA ARG A 75 -5.78 -9.73 1.91
C ARG A 75 -5.82 -8.85 3.17
N SER A 76 -6.68 -9.16 4.13
CA SER A 76 -6.75 -8.44 5.41
C SER A 76 -5.61 -8.79 6.39
N LYS A 77 -4.95 -9.94 6.22
CA LYS A 77 -3.90 -10.47 7.13
C LYS A 77 -2.48 -10.36 6.56
N GLN A 78 -2.32 -9.97 5.29
CA GLN A 78 -1.05 -10.06 4.56
C GLN A 78 -0.65 -8.70 3.98
N ARG A 79 -0.61 -7.67 4.83
CA ARG A 79 -0.25 -6.30 4.42
C ARG A 79 1.19 -5.92 4.75
N GLY A 80 1.85 -6.71 5.60
CA GLY A 80 3.20 -6.41 6.08
C GLY A 80 3.21 -5.41 7.25
N PHE A 81 2.05 -5.15 7.86
CA PHE A 81 1.92 -4.31 9.05
C PHE A 81 1.14 -5.08 10.10
N LEU A 82 1.86 -5.71 11.03
CA LEU A 82 1.32 -6.72 11.94
C LEU A 82 0.14 -6.20 12.78
N GLU A 83 0.25 -4.97 13.27
CA GLU A 83 -0.77 -4.29 14.08
C GLU A 83 -2.07 -4.14 13.30
N LEU A 84 -1.97 -3.65 12.06
CA LEU A 84 -3.10 -3.50 11.16
C LEU A 84 -3.68 -4.86 10.77
N ASP A 85 -2.82 -5.85 10.46
CA ASP A 85 -3.21 -7.21 10.09
C ASP A 85 -3.99 -7.90 11.22
N LEU A 86 -3.59 -7.69 12.49
CA LEU A 86 -4.29 -8.23 13.65
C LEU A 86 -5.65 -7.57 13.86
N VAL A 87 -5.74 -6.25 13.71
CA VAL A 87 -6.99 -5.50 13.89
C VAL A 87 -7.99 -5.84 12.77
N LEU A 88 -7.57 -5.69 11.51
CA LEU A 88 -8.42 -5.95 10.35
C LEU A 88 -8.75 -7.44 10.24
N GLY A 89 -7.76 -8.32 10.35
CA GLY A 89 -7.95 -9.76 10.23
C GLY A 89 -8.96 -10.31 11.24
N LYS A 90 -8.85 -9.90 12.52
CA LYS A 90 -9.82 -10.32 13.55
C LYS A 90 -11.21 -9.74 13.32
N TRP A 91 -11.30 -8.52 12.80
CA TRP A 91 -12.60 -7.90 12.51
C TRP A 91 -13.29 -8.61 11.32
N VAL A 92 -12.56 -8.83 10.23
CA VAL A 92 -13.08 -9.50 9.03
C VAL A 92 -13.54 -10.91 9.34
N GLU A 93 -12.73 -11.70 10.07
CA GLU A 93 -13.06 -13.08 10.44
C GLU A 93 -14.42 -13.19 11.16
N LYS A 94 -14.75 -12.21 11.99
CA LYS A 94 -16.00 -12.18 12.75
C LYS A 94 -17.22 -11.75 11.93
N HIS A 95 -17.03 -10.82 10.98
CA HIS A 95 -18.15 -10.18 10.28
C HIS A 95 -18.39 -10.74 8.88
N ILE A 96 -17.40 -11.40 8.25
CA ILE A 96 -17.47 -11.82 6.83
C ILE A 96 -18.63 -12.78 6.53
N HIS A 97 -19.02 -13.61 7.49
CA HIS A 97 -20.12 -14.56 7.33
C HIS A 97 -21.51 -13.91 7.39
N SER A 98 -21.61 -12.71 7.98
CA SER A 98 -22.88 -12.01 8.23
C SER A 98 -23.05 -10.74 7.38
N MET A 99 -22.10 -10.42 6.51
CA MET A 99 -22.14 -9.21 5.67
C MET A 99 -22.88 -9.43 4.36
N ASP A 100 -23.62 -8.41 3.94
CA ASP A 100 -24.27 -8.32 2.63
C ASP A 100 -23.27 -7.87 1.54
N GLU A 101 -23.70 -7.93 0.28
CA GLU A 101 -22.91 -7.48 -0.89
C GLU A 101 -22.35 -6.07 -0.74
N ASN A 102 -23.18 -5.14 -0.26
CA ASN A 102 -22.77 -3.76 -0.02
C ASN A 102 -21.69 -3.66 1.07
N GLY A 103 -21.77 -4.50 2.11
CA GLY A 103 -20.76 -4.59 3.17
C GLY A 103 -19.45 -5.16 2.66
N ILE A 104 -19.52 -6.16 1.77
CA ILE A 104 -18.33 -6.74 1.12
C ILE A 104 -17.65 -5.71 0.22
N LYS A 105 -18.42 -4.94 -0.57
CA LYS A 105 -17.88 -3.85 -1.39
C LYS A 105 -17.21 -2.78 -0.54
N ALA A 106 -17.88 -2.36 0.53
CA ALA A 106 -17.34 -1.41 1.49
C ALA A 106 -16.04 -1.95 2.15
N LEU A 107 -15.95 -3.25 2.44
CA LEU A 107 -14.73 -3.86 2.94
C LEU A 107 -13.62 -3.83 1.89
N VAL A 108 -13.91 -4.15 0.63
CA VAL A 108 -12.92 -4.06 -0.46
C VAL A 108 -12.37 -2.64 -0.57
N ASP A 109 -13.25 -1.63 -0.54
CA ASP A 109 -12.85 -0.22 -0.60
C ASP A 109 -11.88 0.14 0.53
N VAL A 110 -12.14 -0.34 1.76
CA VAL A 110 -11.22 -0.14 2.90
C VAL A 110 -9.91 -0.90 2.69
N LEU A 111 -9.96 -2.11 2.12
CA LEU A 111 -8.78 -2.91 1.86
C LEU A 111 -7.93 -2.37 0.69
N ASP A 112 -8.44 -1.48 -0.15
CA ASP A 112 -7.65 -0.88 -1.22
C ASP A 112 -6.92 0.41 -0.80
N LEU A 113 -7.18 0.89 0.42
CA LEU A 113 -6.46 2.03 1.02
C LEU A 113 -5.01 1.69 1.37
N GLU A 114 -4.15 2.71 1.35
CA GLU A 114 -2.75 2.58 1.74
C GLU A 114 -2.60 2.32 3.24
N ASN A 115 -1.71 1.38 3.60
CA ASN A 115 -1.55 0.92 4.98
C ASN A 115 -1.14 2.03 5.97
N PRO A 116 -0.17 2.93 5.67
CA PRO A 116 0.25 3.95 6.62
C PRO A 116 -0.88 4.92 6.96
N ASP A 117 -1.60 5.37 5.94
CA ASP A 117 -2.69 6.33 6.08
C ASP A 117 -3.89 5.69 6.77
N LEU A 118 -4.27 4.46 6.37
CA LEU A 118 -5.33 3.72 7.02
C LEU A 118 -5.07 3.56 8.53
N TRP A 119 -3.83 3.24 8.91
CA TRP A 119 -3.47 3.09 10.32
C TRP A 119 -3.52 4.41 11.11
N LYS A 120 -3.06 5.52 10.52
CA LYS A 120 -3.15 6.85 11.14
C LYS A 120 -4.60 7.26 11.39
N TRP A 121 -5.48 7.00 10.42
CA TRP A 121 -6.90 7.29 10.56
C TRP A 121 -7.57 6.40 11.62
N LEU A 122 -7.23 5.10 11.64
CA LEU A 122 -7.78 4.17 12.63
C LEU A 122 -7.37 4.48 14.08
N THR A 123 -6.16 5.02 14.27
CA THR A 123 -5.63 5.37 15.59
C THR A 123 -5.99 6.79 16.03
N GLY A 124 -6.68 7.57 15.19
CA GLY A 124 -7.06 8.96 15.48
C GLY A 124 -5.91 9.96 15.39
N GLN A 125 -4.79 9.59 14.75
CA GLN A 125 -3.63 10.48 14.56
C GLN A 125 -3.90 11.54 13.51
N GLU A 126 -4.62 11.19 12.45
CA GLU A 126 -5.04 12.12 11.40
C GLU A 126 -6.54 11.93 11.14
N PRO A 127 -7.27 13.00 10.81
CA PRO A 127 -8.67 12.88 10.44
C PRO A 127 -8.78 12.12 9.11
N ALA A 128 -9.66 11.12 9.07
CA ALA A 128 -9.95 10.40 7.83
C ALA A 128 -10.65 11.33 6.81
N PRO A 129 -10.32 11.22 5.51
CA PRO A 129 -11.06 11.90 4.46
C PRO A 129 -12.55 11.53 4.47
N GLU A 130 -13.41 12.45 4.03
CA GLU A 130 -14.87 12.25 4.03
C GLU A 130 -15.30 10.99 3.25
N ALA A 131 -14.60 10.69 2.15
CA ALA A 131 -14.83 9.49 1.34
C ALA A 131 -14.63 8.18 2.13
N VAL A 132 -13.69 8.16 3.08
CA VAL A 132 -13.41 6.99 3.92
C VAL A 132 -14.34 6.96 5.12
N ASN A 133 -14.62 8.13 5.71
CA ASN A 133 -15.46 8.25 6.89
C ASN A 133 -16.94 7.88 6.62
N GLY A 134 -17.41 7.98 5.37
CA GLY A 134 -18.73 7.50 4.96
C GLY A 134 -18.87 5.97 4.88
N ASN A 135 -17.77 5.22 4.95
CA ASN A 135 -17.79 3.77 4.79
C ASN A 135 -18.19 3.05 6.09
N PRO A 136 -19.25 2.20 6.09
CA PRO A 136 -19.74 1.55 7.31
C PRO A 136 -18.72 0.60 7.94
N VAL A 137 -17.91 -0.08 7.12
CA VAL A 137 -16.86 -0.99 7.58
C VAL A 137 -15.77 -0.22 8.30
N PHE A 138 -15.31 0.89 7.71
CA PHE A 138 -14.31 1.76 8.33
C PHE A 138 -14.79 2.29 9.69
N ILE A 139 -16.01 2.84 9.76
CA ILE A 139 -16.59 3.36 11.01
C ILE A 139 -16.60 2.29 12.11
N SER A 140 -16.99 1.07 11.77
CA SER A 140 -17.08 -0.03 12.74
C SER A 140 -15.71 -0.46 13.28
N ILE A 141 -14.68 -0.50 12.43
CA ILE A 141 -13.31 -0.84 12.81
C ILE A 141 -12.72 0.30 13.65
N HIS A 142 -12.87 1.54 13.18
CA HIS A 142 -12.41 2.74 13.89
C HIS A 142 -13.00 2.82 15.30
N LYS A 143 -14.31 2.63 15.46
CA LYS A 143 -14.98 2.55 16.77
C LYS A 143 -14.37 1.48 17.67
N LYS A 144 -14.06 0.30 17.11
CA LYS A 144 -13.47 -0.81 17.88
C LYS A 144 -12.04 -0.48 18.33
N VAL A 145 -11.24 0.15 17.46
CA VAL A 145 -9.87 0.59 17.79
C VAL A 145 -9.91 1.66 18.87
N LEU A 146 -10.74 2.69 18.72
CA LEU A 146 -10.90 3.75 19.72
C LEU A 146 -11.31 3.20 21.09
N SER A 147 -12.30 2.31 21.14
CA SER A 147 -12.71 1.66 22.39
C SER A 147 -11.57 0.86 23.04
N ASN A 148 -10.73 0.18 22.25
CA ASN A 148 -9.56 -0.52 22.78
C ASN A 148 -8.51 0.46 23.32
N LEU A 149 -8.28 1.60 22.64
CA LEU A 149 -7.37 2.64 23.11
C LEU A 149 -7.86 3.24 24.44
N ASP A 150 -9.16 3.47 24.59
CA ASP A 150 -9.76 3.98 25.83
C ASP A 150 -9.62 3.02 27.01
N ASN A 151 -9.67 1.71 26.75
CA ASN A 151 -9.55 0.70 27.81
C ASN A 151 -8.10 0.38 28.19
N HIS A 152 -7.15 0.53 27.28
CA HIS A 152 -5.79 -0.01 27.43
C HIS A 152 -4.67 1.03 27.33
N ALA A 153 -4.95 2.29 26.94
CA ALA A 153 -3.95 3.33 26.80
C ALA A 153 -4.36 4.62 27.53
N SER A 154 -3.43 5.17 28.32
CA SER A 154 -3.61 6.50 28.91
C SER A 154 -3.66 7.58 27.82
N PRO A 155 -4.43 8.66 28.01
CA PRO A 155 -4.51 9.75 27.02
C PRO A 155 -3.16 10.43 26.76
N GLU A 156 -2.30 10.52 27.78
CA GLU A 156 -1.00 11.19 27.72
C GLU A 156 0.02 10.47 26.80
N THR A 157 -0.12 9.15 26.63
CA THR A 157 0.76 8.36 25.75
C THR A 157 0.27 8.31 24.31
N ARG A 158 -0.90 8.91 24.01
CA ARG A 158 -1.46 8.93 22.65
C ARG A 158 -0.73 9.97 21.81
N ALA A 159 -0.53 9.66 20.53
CA ALA A 159 -0.06 10.62 19.57
C ALA A 159 -1.11 11.74 19.41
N VAL A 160 -0.66 13.00 19.49
CA VAL A 160 -1.51 14.17 19.29
C VAL A 160 -1.95 14.23 17.83
N ALA A 161 -3.23 14.50 17.60
CA ALA A 161 -3.76 14.61 16.24
C ALA A 161 -2.98 15.66 15.42
N GLY A 162 -2.56 15.29 14.21
CA GLY A 162 -1.80 16.14 13.30
C GLY A 162 -0.30 16.28 13.60
N GLN A 163 0.22 15.63 14.64
CA GLN A 163 1.66 15.54 14.88
C GLN A 163 2.23 14.28 14.20
N PRO A 164 3.42 14.35 13.57
CA PRO A 164 4.08 13.16 13.06
C PRO A 164 4.40 12.19 14.20
N TRP A 165 4.59 10.90 13.87
CA TRP A 165 5.06 9.90 14.83
C TRP A 165 6.24 10.45 15.62
N VAL A 166 6.20 10.31 16.96
CA VAL A 166 7.37 10.55 17.80
C VAL A 166 8.40 9.53 17.36
N ARG A 167 9.25 9.95 16.43
CA ARG A 167 10.32 9.14 15.90
C ARG A 167 11.38 9.14 16.97
N GLY A 168 11.37 8.09 17.82
CA GLY A 168 12.43 7.86 18.82
C GLY A 168 13.84 7.85 18.22
N TRP A 169 13.93 7.78 16.89
CA TRP A 169 15.15 7.89 16.11
C TRP A 169 15.54 9.34 15.74
N ASP A 170 14.89 10.38 16.26
CA ASP A 170 15.36 11.77 16.21
C ASP A 170 15.66 12.33 17.62
N ASP A 171 15.36 11.56 18.67
CA ASP A 171 15.49 11.96 20.08
C ASP A 171 16.94 12.00 20.58
N PHE A 172 17.90 11.38 19.88
CA PHE A 172 19.32 11.48 20.22
C PHE A 172 19.90 12.89 20.01
N LYS A 173 19.13 13.82 19.45
CA LYS A 173 19.51 15.24 19.33
C LYS A 173 18.83 16.15 20.36
N LYS A 174 18.03 15.61 21.27
CA LYS A 174 17.23 16.43 22.19
C LYS A 174 18.01 16.75 23.47
N GLY A 175 18.17 18.05 23.75
CA GLY A 175 18.86 18.57 24.94
C GLY A 175 18.09 18.34 26.25
N ARG A 176 18.66 18.86 27.35
CA ARG A 176 18.34 18.60 28.78
C ARG A 176 16.87 18.79 29.21
N ASP A 177 16.00 19.29 28.34
CA ASP A 177 14.62 19.69 28.67
C ASP A 177 13.54 18.79 28.04
N SER A 178 13.86 17.52 27.79
CA SER A 178 12.93 16.56 27.18
C SER A 178 12.06 15.86 28.24
N PRO A 179 10.77 15.60 27.98
CA PRO A 179 9.92 14.84 28.90
C PRO A 179 10.52 13.46 29.18
N ILE A 180 10.61 13.09 30.47
CA ILE A 180 11.01 11.75 30.91
C ILE A 180 9.85 10.81 30.63
N THR A 181 9.75 10.30 29.41
CA THR A 181 8.76 9.27 29.09
C THR A 181 9.44 8.15 28.31
N GLY A 182 9.91 7.17 29.06
CA GLY A 182 10.18 5.82 28.60
C GLY A 182 9.81 4.88 29.75
N ASN A 183 8.76 4.08 29.56
CA ASN A 183 8.48 2.97 30.46
C ASN A 183 9.58 1.91 30.22
N GLN A 184 10.61 1.93 31.06
CA GLN A 184 11.52 0.80 31.25
C GLN A 184 11.09 -0.01 32.47
#